data_AF-A0A7X8PYB6-F1
#
_entry.id   AF-A0A7X8PYB6-F1
#
_cell.length_a   1.000
_cell.length_b   1.000
_cell.length_c   1.000
_cell.angle_alpha   90.00
_cell.angle_beta   90.00
_cell.angle_gamma   90.00
#
_symmetry.space_group_name_H-M   'P 1'
#
loop_
_entity.id
_entity.type
_entity.pdbx_description
1 polymer ?
#
loop_
_entity_poly.entity_id
_entity_poly.type
_entity_poly.pdbx_seq_one_letter_code
_entity_poly.pdbx_strand_id
1 'polypeptide(L)'
;MKKKKDVLFIIALFVISLYRLKLLKESSWELILSTGYDDIMQMKNAVTMTAGDWLGGSYFYTSMAKNVGYPLFLAIGQWLNISYGFLYGAVIIFASLIFVKAISPIFSSRKLLLLIYVIILFAPINHEAFYRIYRNALVPWFFLLVLSCMIALFIRHKEKVSKQIPWSIGAMASIMYFWILREDSIWIFPFVFTASIMIIIVNLPLVWRQRREFIHKTLLALLPLSGIIAVSIIISAINYSHYGIWAMNDRTQTYAPKAMSLIYRIDDGRTKDKDVWASRESMRLAINESPTLRKIGDRVLASYNLWAGGEELELKGDISQWSLRFAVEEEGYYHGNARKTNTFYKKVYEELTEAFRSGKLHKKSGIYLSSQTGAFHISDFLQSTYMALALSRKISNYCNTQVSDGYLTYQDFSETDLTFFENILNTDLPRTSNQLTNLDVNKKYNDYDLNLTTFNNISQKNNEYILSNRKKAQKKENLIATIYQIFSYICLPLSFLGYYFLILDIVKQRNLQQSMALFLIMTGAALSAFLNIFLVCLFSRWITTDLNSIIYGFYASAAYLLYTITMLIGTIAVAKKLRESIITLTDV
;
A
#
# COMPACT_ATOMS: atom_id res chain seq x y z
N MET A 1 -10.79 36.31 22.65
CA MET A 1 -10.03 35.09 23.04
C MET A 1 -10.23 33.86 22.13
N LYS A 2 -11.45 33.45 21.77
CA LYS A 2 -11.72 32.25 20.95
C LYS A 2 -11.05 32.30 19.56
N LYS A 3 -11.21 33.41 18.83
CA LYS A 3 -10.56 33.68 17.52
C LYS A 3 -9.03 33.58 17.58
N LYS A 4 -8.39 34.11 18.64
CA LYS A 4 -6.93 34.00 18.86
C LYS A 4 -6.49 32.53 19.06
N LYS A 5 -7.26 31.74 19.82
CA LYS A 5 -7.02 30.30 19.99
C LYS A 5 -7.24 29.49 18.69
N ASP A 6 -8.09 29.97 17.78
CA ASP A 6 -8.33 29.32 16.48
C ASP A 6 -7.14 29.55 15.55
N VAL A 7 -6.68 30.80 15.47
CA VAL A 7 -5.50 31.18 14.70
C VAL A 7 -4.27 30.41 15.19
N LEU A 8 -4.04 30.33 16.51
CA LEU A 8 -2.88 29.60 17.04
C LEU A 8 -2.92 28.10 16.71
N PHE A 9 -4.10 27.47 16.74
CA PHE A 9 -4.25 26.06 16.37
C PHE A 9 -3.92 25.84 14.89
N ILE A 10 -4.41 26.70 13.99
CA ILE A 10 -4.13 26.62 12.56
C ILE A 10 -2.65 26.86 12.27
N ILE A 11 -2.03 27.86 12.91
CA ILE A 11 -0.59 28.13 12.79
C ILE A 11 0.21 26.90 13.25
N ALA A 12 -0.16 26.27 14.37
CA ALA A 12 0.52 25.08 14.85
C ALA A 12 0.41 23.92 13.86
N LEU A 13 -0.78 23.64 13.30
CA LEU A 13 -0.94 22.64 12.25
C LEU A 13 -0.04 22.94 11.06
N PHE A 14 -0.02 24.19 10.60
CA PHE A 14 0.80 24.61 9.45
C PHE A 14 2.30 24.42 9.70
N VAL A 15 2.83 24.92 10.82
CA VAL A 15 4.25 24.81 11.17
C VAL A 15 4.69 23.34 11.29
N ILE A 16 3.88 22.50 11.94
CA ILE A 16 4.16 21.07 12.09
C ILE A 16 4.14 20.37 10.73
N SER A 17 3.22 20.75 9.85
CA SER A 17 3.13 20.22 8.48
C SER A 17 4.37 20.59 7.65
N LEU A 18 4.80 21.86 7.72
CA LEU A 18 6.03 22.31 7.06
C LEU A 18 7.26 21.54 7.56
N TYR A 19 7.33 21.26 8.86
CA TYR A 19 8.41 20.44 9.42
C TYR A 19 8.40 19.02 8.85
N ARG A 20 7.22 18.38 8.71
CA ARG A 20 7.11 17.06 8.08
C ARG A 20 7.52 17.09 6.60
N LEU A 21 7.10 18.10 5.84
CA LEU A 21 7.51 18.27 4.44
C LEU A 21 9.03 18.42 4.31
N LYS A 22 9.63 19.25 5.17
CA LYS A 22 11.08 19.45 5.16
C LYS A 22 11.81 18.14 5.43
N LEU A 23 11.38 17.38 6.42
CA LEU A 23 11.97 16.07 6.73
C LEU A 23 11.93 15.16 5.50
N LEU A 24 10.75 14.98 4.89
CA LEU A 24 10.56 14.07 3.76
C LEU A 24 11.30 14.52 2.49
N LYS A 25 11.40 15.83 2.25
CA LYS A 25 12.20 16.35 1.13
C LYS A 25 13.68 15.99 1.29
N GLU A 26 14.18 15.94 2.52
CA GLU A 26 15.58 15.68 2.85
C GLU A 26 15.86 14.19 3.17
N SER A 27 14.89 13.29 3.05
CA SER A 27 15.06 11.88 3.41
C SER A 27 15.93 11.08 2.42
N SER A 28 16.54 10.02 2.91
CA SER A 28 17.19 8.99 2.11
C SER A 28 16.17 7.98 1.59
N TRP A 29 16.02 7.89 0.26
CA TRP A 29 15.12 6.94 -0.39
C TRP A 29 15.83 5.62 -0.71
N GLU A 30 15.16 4.50 -0.49
CA GLU A 30 15.64 3.18 -0.91
C GLU A 30 15.35 2.99 -2.40
N LEU A 31 16.42 2.86 -3.19
CA LEU A 31 16.40 2.74 -4.64
C LEU A 31 17.03 1.40 -5.01
N ILE A 32 16.31 0.56 -5.76
CA ILE A 32 16.76 -0.83 -6.04
C ILE A 32 16.71 -1.12 -7.55
N LEU A 33 17.89 -1.18 -8.17
CA LEU A 33 18.04 -1.45 -9.61
C LEU A 33 17.72 -2.90 -10.00
N SER A 34 17.94 -3.86 -9.10
CA SER A 34 17.76 -5.29 -9.38
C SER A 34 16.30 -5.74 -9.49
N THR A 35 15.34 -4.87 -9.14
CA THR A 35 13.91 -5.22 -9.07
C THR A 35 13.17 -4.88 -10.36
N GLY A 36 13.62 -5.49 -11.47
CA GLY A 36 13.13 -5.20 -12.82
C GLY A 36 11.61 -5.34 -13.03
N TYR A 37 10.96 -6.19 -12.23
CA TYR A 37 9.51 -6.48 -12.29
C TYR A 37 8.69 -5.78 -11.19
N ASP A 38 9.36 -4.99 -10.34
CA ASP A 38 8.74 -4.32 -9.19
C ASP A 38 8.91 -2.81 -9.26
N ASP A 39 10.03 -2.28 -8.77
CA ASP A 39 10.25 -0.84 -8.56
C ASP A 39 10.52 -0.18 -9.90
N ILE A 40 11.52 -0.69 -10.62
CA ILE A 40 11.94 -0.19 -11.92
C ILE A 40 10.81 -0.26 -12.93
N MET A 41 9.98 -1.31 -12.90
CA MET A 41 8.82 -1.42 -13.78
C MET A 41 7.82 -0.27 -13.56
N GLN A 42 7.53 0.08 -12.31
CA GLN A 42 6.58 1.16 -12.02
C GLN A 42 7.16 2.53 -12.36
N MET A 43 8.48 2.71 -12.22
CA MET A 43 9.16 3.91 -12.67
C MET A 43 9.15 4.03 -14.20
N LYS A 44 9.44 2.95 -14.93
CA LYS A 44 9.33 2.90 -16.40
C LYS A 44 7.93 3.29 -16.86
N ASN A 45 6.90 2.72 -16.23
CA ASN A 45 5.51 3.08 -16.53
C ASN A 45 5.20 4.56 -16.24
N ALA A 46 5.83 5.16 -15.22
CA ALA A 46 5.66 6.59 -14.96
C ALA A 46 6.36 7.46 -16.02
N VAL A 47 7.54 7.05 -16.51
CA VAL A 47 8.24 7.73 -17.61
C VAL A 47 7.38 7.72 -18.87
N THR A 48 6.86 6.55 -19.28
CA THR A 48 6.02 6.44 -20.48
C THR A 48 4.71 7.22 -20.31
N MET A 49 4.10 7.17 -19.13
CA MET A 49 2.88 7.94 -18.84
C MET A 49 3.14 9.45 -18.93
N THR A 50 4.28 9.91 -18.43
CA THR A 50 4.68 11.32 -18.49
C THR A 50 4.86 11.78 -19.95
N ALA A 51 5.38 10.90 -20.80
CA ALA A 51 5.54 11.11 -22.24
C ALA A 51 4.22 11.02 -23.05
N GLY A 52 3.08 10.79 -22.39
CA GLY A 52 1.76 10.66 -23.04
C GLY A 52 1.47 9.26 -23.59
N ASP A 53 2.31 8.28 -23.26
CA ASP A 53 2.28 6.93 -23.81
C ASP A 53 1.82 5.89 -22.77
N TRP A 54 0.79 6.23 -21.99
CA TRP A 54 0.17 5.40 -20.94
C TRP A 54 1.17 4.46 -20.20
N LEU A 55 1.03 3.12 -20.27
CA LEU A 55 1.97 2.15 -19.67
C LEU A 55 3.00 1.62 -20.69
N GLY A 56 3.26 2.40 -21.75
CA GLY A 56 4.09 2.08 -22.91
C GLY A 56 3.26 1.93 -24.20
N GLY A 57 3.85 2.28 -25.33
CA GLY A 57 3.17 2.35 -26.64
C GLY A 57 3.03 1.03 -27.36
N SER A 58 3.76 0.01 -26.88
CA SER A 58 3.53 -1.37 -27.26
C SER A 58 3.15 -2.18 -26.02
N TYR A 59 2.26 -3.14 -26.23
CA TYR A 59 1.97 -4.15 -25.22
C TYR A 59 3.18 -5.09 -25.09
N PHE A 60 3.61 -5.39 -23.87
CA PHE A 60 4.70 -6.29 -23.52
C PHE A 60 4.28 -7.20 -22.37
N TYR A 61 5.05 -8.24 -22.09
CA TYR A 61 4.79 -9.16 -20.97
C TYR A 61 4.87 -8.52 -19.59
N THR A 62 5.27 -7.26 -19.47
CA THR A 62 5.23 -6.46 -18.23
C THR A 62 4.12 -5.42 -18.23
N SER A 63 3.53 -5.10 -19.41
CA SER A 63 2.40 -4.20 -19.53
C SER A 63 1.22 -4.71 -18.71
N MET A 64 0.53 -3.79 -18.04
CA MET A 64 -0.64 -4.08 -17.21
C MET A 64 -0.41 -5.14 -16.11
N ALA A 65 0.84 -5.56 -15.83
CA ALA A 65 1.14 -6.56 -14.81
C ALA A 65 0.87 -6.04 -13.40
N LYS A 66 0.95 -4.72 -13.21
CA LYS A 66 0.58 -4.04 -11.96
C LYS A 66 -0.40 -2.92 -12.26
N ASN A 67 -1.22 -2.59 -11.25
CA ASN A 67 -2.13 -1.47 -11.32
C ASN A 67 -1.38 -0.13 -11.45
N VAL A 68 -2.07 0.86 -12.03
CA VAL A 68 -1.47 2.12 -12.51
C VAL A 68 -1.30 3.20 -11.44
N GLY A 69 -1.82 3.00 -10.22
CA GLY A 69 -1.94 4.07 -9.23
C GLY A 69 -0.61 4.66 -8.74
N TYR A 70 0.45 3.85 -8.62
CA TYR A 70 1.76 4.37 -8.23
C TYR A 70 2.55 4.97 -9.42
N PRO A 71 2.56 4.37 -10.62
CA PRO A 71 3.06 5.06 -11.81
C PRO A 71 2.40 6.43 -12.04
N LEU A 72 1.07 6.52 -11.87
CA LEU A 72 0.32 7.77 -11.96
C LEU A 72 0.76 8.79 -10.89
N PHE A 73 1.03 8.32 -9.66
CA PHE A 73 1.55 9.17 -8.60
C PHE A 73 2.90 9.82 -8.98
N LEU A 74 3.82 9.02 -9.54
CA LEU A 74 5.13 9.51 -9.99
C LEU A 74 4.98 10.45 -11.19
N ALA A 75 4.13 10.12 -12.17
CA ALA A 75 3.85 10.96 -13.32
C ALA A 75 3.24 12.32 -12.94
N ILE A 76 2.36 12.37 -11.92
CA ILE A 76 1.85 13.63 -11.37
C ILE A 76 3.00 14.48 -10.80
N GLY A 77 3.97 13.85 -10.12
CA GLY A 77 5.17 14.54 -9.64
C GLY A 77 5.97 15.18 -10.77
N GLN A 78 6.13 14.45 -11.88
CA GLN A 78 6.81 14.93 -13.08
C GLN A 78 6.04 16.07 -13.77
N TRP A 79 4.75 15.89 -14.04
CA TRP A 79 3.91 16.92 -14.69
C TRP A 79 3.84 18.22 -13.89
N LEU A 80 3.86 18.14 -12.56
CA LEU A 80 3.83 19.30 -11.69
C LEU A 80 5.22 19.85 -11.35
N ASN A 81 6.29 19.17 -11.78
CA ASN A 81 7.67 19.48 -11.43
C ASN A 81 7.87 19.63 -9.91
N ILE A 82 7.36 18.67 -9.14
CA ILE A 82 7.49 18.61 -7.67
C ILE A 82 8.28 17.37 -7.26
N SER A 83 9.11 17.51 -6.23
CA SER A 83 9.90 16.39 -5.72
C SER A 83 9.01 15.30 -5.12
N TYR A 84 9.43 14.04 -5.27
CA TYR A 84 8.74 12.89 -4.68
C TYR A 84 8.50 13.08 -3.18
N GLY A 85 9.53 13.51 -2.44
CA GLY A 85 9.41 13.75 -1.00
C GLY A 85 8.38 14.82 -0.64
N PHE A 86 8.26 15.87 -1.45
CA PHE A 86 7.22 16.89 -1.25
C PHE A 86 5.82 16.34 -1.55
N LEU A 87 5.64 15.70 -2.70
CA LEU A 87 4.34 15.15 -3.10
C LEU A 87 3.86 14.07 -2.12
N TYR A 88 4.76 13.18 -1.71
CA TYR A 88 4.47 12.16 -0.71
C TYR A 88 4.14 12.76 0.65
N GLY A 89 4.90 13.76 1.09
CA GLY A 89 4.60 14.49 2.32
C GLY A 89 3.27 15.22 2.28
N ALA A 90 2.88 15.77 1.12
CA ALA A 90 1.59 16.41 0.94
C ALA A 90 0.43 15.43 1.10
N VAL A 91 0.55 14.20 0.59
CA VAL A 91 -0.43 13.12 0.80
C VAL A 91 -0.56 12.79 2.29
N ILE A 92 0.56 12.63 3.00
CA ILE A 92 0.59 12.33 4.44
C ILE A 92 -0.11 13.42 5.24
N ILE A 93 0.21 14.69 4.97
CA ILE A 93 -0.38 15.86 5.62
C ILE A 93 -1.87 15.93 5.34
N PHE A 94 -2.26 15.79 4.08
CA PHE A 94 -3.65 15.81 3.68
C PHE A 94 -4.45 14.72 4.39
N ALA A 95 -4.00 13.46 4.35
CA ALA A 95 -4.65 12.35 5.04
C ALA A 95 -4.78 12.58 6.55
N SER A 96 -3.72 13.08 7.19
CA SER A 96 -3.70 13.38 8.62
C SER A 96 -4.67 14.52 9.00
N LEU A 97 -4.75 15.58 8.19
CA LEU A 97 -5.68 16.68 8.39
C LEU A 97 -7.15 16.24 8.21
N ILE A 98 -7.42 15.43 7.18
CA ILE A 98 -8.76 14.87 6.94
C ILE A 98 -9.17 13.98 8.11
N PHE A 99 -8.28 13.15 8.67
CA PHE A 99 -8.55 12.35 9.86
C PHE A 99 -8.91 13.21 11.07
N VAL A 100 -8.10 14.23 11.38
CA VAL A 100 -8.36 15.15 12.50
C VAL A 100 -9.69 15.89 12.32
N LYS A 101 -10.01 16.33 11.10
CA LYS A 101 -11.29 16.97 10.77
C LYS A 101 -12.47 15.99 10.88
N ALA A 102 -12.27 14.72 10.54
CA ALA A 102 -13.30 13.70 10.63
C ALA A 102 -13.73 13.47 12.10
N ILE A 103 -12.76 13.32 13.00
CA ILE A 103 -12.98 13.03 14.43
C ILE A 103 -13.22 14.28 15.29
N SER A 104 -13.03 15.49 14.76
CA SER A 104 -13.18 16.74 15.53
C SER A 104 -14.52 16.90 16.26
N PRO A 105 -15.67 16.36 15.79
CA PRO A 105 -16.91 16.44 16.57
C PRO A 105 -16.89 15.59 17.85
N ILE A 106 -16.02 14.57 17.93
CA ILE A 106 -15.87 13.73 19.13
C ILE A 106 -15.04 14.43 20.21
N PHE A 107 -14.04 15.22 19.80
CA PHE A 107 -13.09 15.84 20.73
C PHE A 107 -13.21 17.37 20.71
N SER A 108 -13.62 17.96 21.84
CA SER A 108 -13.75 19.41 21.99
C SER A 108 -12.40 20.13 22.20
N SER A 109 -11.37 19.39 22.63
CA SER A 109 -10.05 19.97 22.95
C SER A 109 -9.17 20.10 21.70
N ARG A 110 -8.85 21.35 21.33
CA ARG A 110 -7.90 21.64 20.25
C ARG A 110 -6.49 21.13 20.53
N LYS A 111 -6.07 21.13 21.80
CA LYS A 111 -4.77 20.58 22.21
C LYS A 111 -4.72 19.06 21.93
N LEU A 112 -5.82 18.36 22.23
CA LEU A 112 -5.92 16.93 21.95
C LEU A 112 -5.96 16.65 20.44
N LEU A 113 -6.71 17.44 19.67
CA LEU A 113 -6.73 17.31 18.21
C LEU A 113 -5.34 17.59 17.59
N LEU A 114 -4.59 18.55 18.13
CA LEU A 114 -3.22 18.82 17.70
C LEU A 114 -2.29 17.66 18.04
N LEU A 115 -2.43 17.06 19.23
CA LEU A 115 -1.66 15.89 19.62
C LEU A 115 -1.97 14.68 18.72
N ILE A 116 -3.25 14.42 18.44
CA ILE A 116 -3.68 13.37 17.51
C ILE A 116 -3.08 13.63 16.12
N TYR A 117 -3.11 14.88 15.65
CA TYR A 117 -2.49 15.25 14.37
C TYR A 117 -1.01 14.88 14.32
N VAL A 118 -0.24 15.25 15.34
CA VAL A 118 1.20 14.93 15.44
C VAL A 118 1.43 13.42 15.44
N ILE A 119 0.64 12.66 16.20
CA ILE A 119 0.78 11.20 16.31
C ILE A 119 0.46 10.49 14.98
N ILE A 120 -0.47 11.01 14.18
CA ILE A 120 -0.77 10.40 12.88
C ILE A 120 0.25 10.85 11.82
N LEU A 121 0.63 12.13 11.83
CA LEU A 121 1.53 12.71 10.84
C LEU A 121 2.94 12.12 10.88
N PHE A 122 3.43 11.79 12.07
CA PHE A 122 4.77 11.25 12.30
C PHE A 122 4.79 9.74 12.57
N ALA A 123 3.69 9.04 12.34
CA ALA A 123 3.65 7.60 12.50
C ALA A 123 4.77 6.96 11.63
N PRO A 124 5.66 6.12 12.22
CA PRO A 124 6.87 5.65 11.56
C PRO A 124 6.56 4.44 10.66
N ILE A 125 5.50 4.54 9.88
CA ILE A 125 4.98 3.48 9.01
C ILE A 125 5.96 3.20 7.87
N ASN A 126 6.95 4.09 7.66
CA ASN A 126 7.73 4.09 6.44
C ASN A 126 9.25 4.00 6.56
N HIS A 127 9.87 3.52 7.63
CA HIS A 127 11.31 3.78 7.79
C HIS A 127 12.29 2.69 7.27
N GLU A 128 12.03 1.37 7.37
CA GLU A 128 13.05 0.36 6.97
C GLU A 128 12.94 -0.17 5.52
N ALA A 129 11.75 -0.60 5.06
CA ALA A 129 11.48 -1.05 3.67
C ALA A 129 10.60 -0.07 2.87
N PHE A 130 10.34 1.10 3.42
CA PHE A 130 9.16 1.88 3.05
C PHE A 130 9.48 3.34 2.67
N TYR A 131 10.75 3.77 2.83
CA TYR A 131 11.35 4.79 1.96
C TYR A 131 11.73 4.16 0.61
N ARG A 132 11.44 2.88 0.40
CA ARG A 132 11.43 2.27 -0.91
C ARG A 132 10.45 2.98 -1.81
N ILE A 133 10.90 3.35 -2.99
CA ILE A 133 10.07 3.98 -4.01
C ILE A 133 9.16 2.91 -4.64
N TYR A 134 8.11 2.55 -3.90
CA TYR A 134 7.16 1.51 -4.27
C TYR A 134 5.75 1.82 -3.78
N ARG A 135 4.75 1.26 -4.47
CA ARG A 135 3.30 1.45 -4.22
C ARG A 135 2.84 1.26 -2.78
N ASN A 136 3.53 0.43 -2.00
CA ASN A 136 3.19 0.17 -0.60
C ASN A 136 3.28 1.43 0.29
N ALA A 137 4.05 2.43 -0.10
CA ALA A 137 4.16 3.71 0.60
C ALA A 137 2.83 4.48 0.63
N LEU A 138 1.99 4.36 -0.41
CA LEU A 138 0.71 5.10 -0.51
C LEU A 138 -0.46 4.41 0.19
N VAL A 139 -0.41 3.09 0.35
CA VAL A 139 -1.51 2.27 0.87
C VAL A 139 -2.04 2.75 2.23
N PRO A 140 -1.20 3.05 3.25
CA PRO A 140 -1.69 3.49 4.56
C PRO A 140 -2.47 4.80 4.49
N TRP A 141 -2.00 5.75 3.68
CA TRP A 141 -2.53 7.11 3.66
C TRP A 141 -3.84 7.20 2.88
N PHE A 142 -3.96 6.48 1.78
CA PHE A 142 -5.24 6.37 1.07
C PHE A 142 -6.25 5.53 1.84
N PHE A 143 -5.81 4.51 2.59
CA PHE A 143 -6.71 3.82 3.54
C PHE A 143 -7.18 4.80 4.63
N LEU A 144 -6.29 5.62 5.19
CA LEU A 144 -6.65 6.62 6.19
C LEU A 144 -7.68 7.62 5.66
N LEU A 145 -7.58 8.05 4.41
CA LEU A 145 -8.58 8.92 3.79
C LEU A 145 -9.96 8.25 3.70
N VAL A 146 -10.02 6.99 3.24
CA VAL A 146 -11.27 6.21 3.21
C VAL A 146 -11.84 6.07 4.62
N LEU A 147 -11.02 5.62 5.58
CA LEU A 147 -11.38 5.49 6.99
C LEU A 147 -11.94 6.80 7.55
N SER A 148 -11.22 7.91 7.34
CA SER A 148 -11.60 9.23 7.85
C SER A 148 -12.95 9.69 7.30
N CYS A 149 -13.16 9.55 6.00
CA CYS A 149 -14.42 9.94 5.37
C CYS A 149 -15.60 9.08 5.86
N MET A 150 -15.42 7.77 6.00
CA MET A 150 -16.45 6.87 6.54
C MET A 150 -16.77 7.18 8.01
N ILE A 151 -15.74 7.45 8.83
CA ILE A 151 -15.90 7.91 10.21
C ILE A 151 -16.68 9.22 10.26
N ALA A 152 -16.35 10.17 9.38
CA ALA A 152 -17.01 11.46 9.34
C ALA A 152 -18.50 11.35 8.99
N LEU A 153 -18.86 10.47 8.04
CA LEU A 153 -20.25 10.15 7.70
C LEU A 153 -20.99 9.56 8.90
N PHE A 154 -20.39 8.59 9.59
CA PHE A 154 -20.96 7.94 10.75
C PHE A 154 -21.22 8.92 11.91
N ILE A 155 -20.21 9.72 12.29
CA ILE A 155 -20.32 10.68 13.41
C ILE A 155 -21.38 11.74 13.10
N ARG A 156 -21.47 12.19 11.84
CA ARG A 156 -22.36 13.27 11.40
C ARG A 156 -23.72 12.76 10.91
N HIS A 157 -24.13 11.54 11.27
CA HIS A 157 -25.41 10.98 10.85
C HIS A 157 -26.61 11.87 11.22
N LYS A 158 -26.54 12.64 12.31
CA LYS A 158 -27.60 13.59 12.72
C LYS A 158 -27.56 14.93 11.99
N GLU A 159 -26.52 15.21 11.22
CA GLU A 159 -26.41 16.45 10.45
C GLU A 159 -27.15 16.36 9.11
N LYS A 160 -27.45 17.54 8.53
CA LYS A 160 -28.06 17.67 7.20
C LYS A 160 -27.23 16.95 6.13
N VAL A 161 -27.91 16.35 5.15
CA VAL A 161 -27.30 15.65 4.00
C VAL A 161 -26.21 16.50 3.32
N SER A 162 -26.43 17.80 3.15
CA SER A 162 -25.44 18.70 2.52
C SER A 162 -24.08 18.73 3.20
N LYS A 163 -24.03 18.50 4.52
CA LYS A 163 -22.76 18.41 5.28
C LYS A 163 -22.09 17.04 5.15
N GLN A 164 -22.81 16.02 4.70
CA GLN A 164 -22.31 14.66 4.49
C GLN A 164 -21.79 14.44 3.06
N ILE A 165 -22.33 15.17 2.07
CA ILE A 165 -21.92 15.07 0.65
C ILE A 165 -20.39 15.15 0.47
N PRO A 166 -19.67 16.13 1.02
CA PRO A 166 -18.21 16.22 0.81
C PRO A 166 -17.46 15.00 1.36
N TRP A 167 -17.94 14.39 2.45
CA TRP A 167 -17.32 13.20 3.03
C TRP A 167 -17.59 11.96 2.19
N SER A 168 -18.78 11.83 1.63
CA SER A 168 -19.14 10.74 0.72
C SER A 168 -18.34 10.82 -0.60
N ILE A 169 -18.24 12.01 -1.19
CA ILE A 169 -17.39 12.25 -2.37
C ILE A 169 -15.91 11.99 -2.04
N GLY A 170 -15.44 12.45 -0.88
CA GLY A 170 -14.08 12.18 -0.40
C GLY A 170 -13.80 10.69 -0.24
N ALA A 171 -14.73 9.92 0.34
CA ALA A 171 -14.62 8.46 0.45
C ALA A 171 -14.58 7.80 -0.93
N MET A 172 -15.44 8.22 -1.87
CA MET A 172 -15.45 7.72 -3.25
C MET A 172 -14.13 8.00 -3.98
N ALA A 173 -13.63 9.24 -3.94
CA ALA A 173 -12.36 9.58 -4.58
C ALA A 173 -11.18 8.81 -3.96
N SER A 174 -11.17 8.66 -2.63
CA SER A 174 -10.10 7.98 -1.91
C SER A 174 -10.07 6.48 -2.22
N ILE A 175 -11.25 5.83 -2.28
CA ILE A 175 -11.32 4.40 -2.59
C ILE A 175 -11.04 4.12 -4.07
N MET A 176 -11.42 5.03 -4.98
CA MET A 176 -11.03 4.95 -6.39
C MET A 176 -9.51 4.89 -6.54
N TYR A 177 -8.78 5.79 -5.87
CA TYR A 177 -7.33 5.80 -5.93
C TYR A 177 -6.71 4.58 -5.21
N PHE A 178 -7.21 4.23 -4.03
CA PHE A 178 -6.76 3.06 -3.29
C PHE A 178 -6.89 1.75 -4.10
N TRP A 179 -8.00 1.60 -4.84
CA TRP A 179 -8.28 0.41 -5.63
C TRP A 179 -7.26 0.17 -6.74
N ILE A 180 -6.68 1.24 -7.28
CA ILE A 180 -5.67 1.16 -8.34
C ILE A 180 -4.22 1.16 -7.81
N LEU A 181 -4.00 1.10 -6.50
CA LEU A 181 -2.65 0.97 -5.94
C LEU A 181 -2.09 -0.45 -6.07
N ARG A 182 -2.90 -1.46 -5.75
CA ARG A 182 -2.47 -2.87 -5.71
C ARG A 182 -3.57 -3.80 -6.23
N GLU A 183 -3.17 -4.95 -6.74
CA GLU A 183 -4.10 -5.94 -7.29
C GLU A 183 -4.93 -6.63 -6.20
N ASP A 184 -4.43 -6.63 -4.96
CA ASP A 184 -5.04 -7.23 -3.79
C ASP A 184 -5.84 -6.22 -2.94
N SER A 185 -6.10 -5.00 -3.43
CA SER A 185 -6.84 -3.95 -2.71
C SER A 185 -8.24 -4.36 -2.23
N ILE A 186 -8.77 -5.52 -2.64
CA ILE A 186 -10.05 -6.07 -2.16
C ILE A 186 -10.14 -6.22 -0.64
N TRP A 187 -9.02 -6.30 0.08
CA TRP A 187 -9.03 -6.40 1.55
C TRP A 187 -9.62 -5.18 2.26
N ILE A 188 -9.74 -4.02 1.60
CA ILE A 188 -10.45 -2.85 2.16
C ILE A 188 -11.98 -3.03 2.17
N PHE A 189 -12.49 -3.94 1.34
CA PHE A 189 -13.92 -4.10 1.10
C PHE A 189 -14.71 -4.46 2.38
N PRO A 190 -14.27 -5.41 3.24
CA PRO A 190 -14.96 -5.70 4.49
C PRO A 190 -15.14 -4.47 5.39
N PHE A 191 -14.14 -3.59 5.45
CA PHE A 191 -14.23 -2.35 6.22
C PHE A 191 -15.28 -1.40 5.62
N VAL A 192 -15.17 -1.08 4.32
CA VAL A 192 -16.07 -0.12 3.67
C VAL A 192 -17.51 -0.62 3.67
N PHE A 193 -17.71 -1.90 3.39
CA PHE A 193 -19.03 -2.54 3.42
C PHE A 193 -19.66 -2.46 4.82
N THR A 194 -18.91 -2.88 5.85
CA THR A 194 -19.39 -2.84 7.25
C THR A 194 -19.67 -1.41 7.69
N ALA A 195 -18.78 -0.45 7.39
CA ALA A 195 -18.99 0.95 7.72
C ALA A 195 -20.23 1.53 7.03
N SER A 196 -20.46 1.17 5.76
CA SER A 196 -21.66 1.57 5.01
C SER A 196 -22.94 1.03 5.68
N ILE A 197 -22.93 -0.25 6.07
CA ILE A 197 -24.05 -0.88 6.80
C ILE A 197 -24.27 -0.16 8.14
N MET A 198 -23.23 0.12 8.91
CA MET A 198 -23.37 0.83 10.19
C MET A 198 -23.96 2.23 10.02
N ILE A 199 -23.58 2.96 8.96
CA ILE A 199 -24.15 4.27 8.62
C ILE A 199 -25.63 4.14 8.25
N ILE A 200 -26.02 3.08 7.52
CA ILE A 200 -27.43 2.83 7.20
C ILE A 200 -28.22 2.49 8.46
N ILE A 201 -27.69 1.60 9.31
CA ILE A 201 -28.32 1.16 10.57
C ILE A 201 -28.58 2.35 11.49
N VAL A 202 -27.59 3.22 11.72
CA VAL A 202 -27.77 4.38 12.61
C VAL A 202 -28.81 5.38 12.09
N ASN A 203 -29.12 5.35 10.78
CA ASN A 203 -30.14 6.18 10.15
C ASN A 203 -31.49 5.46 9.98
N LEU A 204 -31.65 4.18 10.34
CA LEU A 204 -32.93 3.44 10.23
C LEU A 204 -34.14 4.16 10.85
N PRO A 205 -34.04 4.87 11.99
CA PRO A 205 -35.18 5.61 12.54
C PRO A 205 -35.76 6.66 11.58
N LEU A 206 -34.98 7.13 10.60
CA LEU A 206 -35.44 8.09 9.58
C LEU A 206 -36.38 7.45 8.54
N VAL A 207 -36.43 6.12 8.41
CA VAL A 207 -37.36 5.42 7.50
C VAL A 207 -38.80 5.84 7.78
N TRP A 208 -39.17 5.89 9.06
CA TRP A 208 -40.52 6.17 9.53
C TRP A 208 -40.83 7.66 9.68
N ARG A 209 -39.80 8.50 9.86
CA ARG A 209 -39.96 9.94 10.14
C ARG A 209 -39.72 10.82 8.91
N GLN A 210 -38.69 10.50 8.12
CA GLN A 210 -38.18 11.32 7.02
C GLN A 210 -37.60 10.43 5.92
N ARG A 211 -38.45 9.62 5.28
CA ARG A 211 -38.05 8.61 4.28
C ARG A 211 -37.12 9.16 3.19
N ARG A 212 -37.38 10.38 2.71
CA ARG A 212 -36.53 11.04 1.71
C ARG A 212 -35.11 11.24 2.25
N GLU A 213 -34.94 11.73 3.47
CA GLU A 213 -33.62 11.93 4.07
C GLU A 213 -32.87 10.60 4.29
N PHE A 214 -33.58 9.55 4.71
CA PHE A 214 -33.03 8.20 4.80
C PHE A 214 -32.45 7.73 3.46
N ILE A 215 -33.21 7.84 2.36
CA ILE A 215 -32.75 7.43 1.02
C ILE A 215 -31.46 8.16 0.63
N HIS A 216 -31.41 9.49 0.82
CA HIS A 216 -30.21 10.25 0.49
C HIS A 216 -29.00 9.79 1.33
N LYS A 217 -29.16 9.59 2.63
CA LYS A 217 -28.05 9.13 3.50
C LYS A 217 -27.60 7.72 3.16
N THR A 218 -28.53 6.83 2.79
CA THR A 218 -28.20 5.49 2.28
C THR A 218 -27.41 5.58 0.98
N LEU A 219 -27.83 6.43 0.03
CA LEU A 219 -27.08 6.65 -1.21
C LEU A 219 -25.67 7.21 -0.93
N LEU A 220 -25.54 8.16 0.00
CA LEU A 220 -24.22 8.68 0.40
C LEU A 220 -23.34 7.62 1.09
N ALA A 221 -23.93 6.69 1.85
CA ALA A 221 -23.19 5.58 2.46
C ALA A 221 -22.71 4.56 1.42
N LEU A 222 -23.47 4.35 0.34
CA LEU A 222 -23.15 3.40 -0.73
C LEU A 222 -22.28 4.00 -1.84
N LEU A 223 -22.23 5.33 -1.98
CA LEU A 223 -21.45 6.02 -3.01
C LEU A 223 -19.98 5.56 -3.08
N PRO A 224 -19.25 5.33 -1.98
CA PRO A 224 -17.87 4.85 -2.05
C PRO A 224 -17.73 3.50 -2.77
N LEU A 225 -18.68 2.59 -2.59
CA LEU A 225 -18.67 1.29 -3.28
C LEU A 225 -18.82 1.45 -4.80
N SER A 226 -19.59 2.46 -5.25
CA SER A 226 -19.68 2.79 -6.68
C SER A 226 -18.36 3.31 -7.26
N GLY A 227 -17.50 3.92 -6.43
CA GLY A 227 -16.17 4.36 -6.82
C GLY A 227 -15.28 3.22 -7.33
N ILE A 228 -15.38 2.03 -6.70
CA ILE A 228 -14.66 0.83 -7.15
C ILE A 228 -15.05 0.46 -8.59
N ILE A 229 -16.36 0.49 -8.89
CA ILE A 229 -16.89 0.17 -10.22
C ILE A 229 -16.46 1.25 -11.22
N ALA A 230 -16.62 2.52 -10.85
CA ALA A 230 -16.30 3.67 -11.71
C ALA A 230 -14.82 3.67 -12.13
N VAL A 231 -13.89 3.53 -11.17
CA VAL A 231 -12.46 3.49 -11.52
C VAL A 231 -12.11 2.26 -12.35
N SER A 232 -12.76 1.12 -12.10
CA SER A 232 -12.55 -0.08 -12.89
C SER A 232 -12.97 0.11 -14.35
N ILE A 233 -14.09 0.78 -14.59
CA ILE A 233 -14.55 1.14 -15.94
C ILE A 233 -13.59 2.14 -16.58
N ILE A 234 -13.19 3.20 -15.87
CA ILE A 234 -12.29 4.23 -16.41
C ILE A 234 -10.97 3.62 -16.86
N ILE A 235 -10.28 2.87 -15.99
CA ILE A 235 -8.99 2.26 -16.33
C ILE A 235 -9.14 1.21 -17.44
N SER A 236 -10.21 0.40 -17.41
CA SER A 236 -10.46 -0.57 -18.48
C SER A 236 -10.76 0.09 -19.83
N ALA A 237 -11.44 1.24 -19.84
CA ALA A 237 -11.71 2.00 -21.05
C ALA A 237 -10.43 2.62 -21.62
N ILE A 238 -9.55 3.16 -20.77
CA ILE A 238 -8.23 3.67 -21.20
C ILE A 238 -7.40 2.52 -21.79
N ASN A 239 -7.31 1.39 -21.09
CA ASN A 239 -6.58 0.21 -21.58
C ASN A 239 -7.20 -0.38 -22.86
N TYR A 240 -8.53 -0.31 -23.01
CA TYR A 240 -9.19 -0.75 -24.24
C TYR A 240 -8.86 0.18 -25.41
N SER A 241 -8.86 1.49 -25.18
CA SER A 241 -8.49 2.47 -26.20
C SER A 241 -7.02 2.35 -26.60
N HIS A 242 -6.13 2.07 -25.66
CA HIS A 242 -4.67 2.06 -25.90
C HIS A 242 -4.14 0.70 -26.35
N TYR A 243 -4.63 -0.41 -25.77
CA TYR A 243 -4.16 -1.78 -26.05
C TYR A 243 -5.21 -2.68 -26.72
N GLY A 244 -6.48 -2.30 -26.76
CA GLY A 244 -7.55 -3.13 -27.34
C GLY A 244 -8.10 -4.24 -26.42
N ILE A 245 -7.74 -4.23 -25.13
CA ILE A 245 -8.27 -5.14 -24.10
C ILE A 245 -9.06 -4.35 -23.05
N TRP A 246 -10.30 -4.78 -22.79
CA TRP A 246 -11.11 -4.28 -21.68
C TRP A 246 -10.72 -4.99 -20.38
N ALA A 247 -9.74 -4.45 -19.67
CA ALA A 247 -9.30 -4.92 -18.36
C ALA A 247 -8.52 -3.82 -17.62
N MET A 248 -8.57 -3.81 -16.29
CA MET A 248 -7.72 -2.93 -15.48
C MET A 248 -6.26 -3.37 -15.48
N ASN A 249 -6.03 -4.67 -15.36
CA ASN A 249 -4.71 -5.27 -15.28
C ASN A 249 -4.74 -6.71 -15.83
N ASP A 250 -3.56 -7.18 -16.22
CA ASP A 250 -3.32 -8.51 -16.79
C ASP A 250 -3.03 -9.58 -15.70
N ARG A 251 -3.30 -9.25 -14.43
CA ARG A 251 -3.16 -10.16 -13.29
C ARG A 251 -4.49 -10.63 -12.70
N THR A 252 -5.61 -9.97 -12.93
CA THR A 252 -6.89 -10.40 -12.35
C THR A 252 -8.01 -10.53 -13.37
N GLN A 253 -8.00 -9.78 -14.49
CA GLN A 253 -9.18 -9.64 -15.35
C GLN A 253 -9.07 -10.31 -16.74
N THR A 254 -7.87 -10.44 -17.29
CA THR A 254 -7.62 -11.05 -18.61
C THR A 254 -7.64 -12.58 -18.56
N TYR A 255 -7.37 -13.25 -19.68
CA TYR A 255 -7.26 -14.72 -19.72
C TYR A 255 -5.92 -15.26 -19.24
N ALA A 256 -4.85 -14.47 -19.23
CA ALA A 256 -3.54 -14.88 -18.70
C ALA A 256 -3.61 -15.44 -17.27
N PRO A 257 -4.20 -14.72 -16.29
CA PRO A 257 -4.32 -15.25 -14.92
C PRO A 257 -5.31 -16.42 -14.83
N LYS A 258 -6.29 -16.52 -15.73
CA LYS A 258 -7.25 -17.64 -15.76
C LYS A 258 -6.58 -18.93 -16.22
N ALA A 259 -5.77 -18.86 -17.29
CA ALA A 259 -4.97 -19.98 -17.77
C ALA A 259 -3.95 -20.41 -16.71
N MET A 260 -3.22 -19.44 -16.12
CA MET A 260 -2.26 -19.75 -15.05
C MET A 260 -2.93 -20.38 -13.83
N SER A 261 -4.13 -19.93 -13.45
CA SER A 261 -4.89 -20.54 -12.35
C SER A 261 -5.25 -22.01 -12.61
N LEU A 262 -5.46 -22.41 -13.87
CA LEU A 262 -5.66 -23.82 -14.21
C LEU A 262 -4.36 -24.61 -14.10
N ILE A 263 -3.23 -24.03 -14.51
CA ILE A 263 -1.91 -24.66 -14.36
C ILE A 263 -1.57 -24.88 -12.88
N TYR A 264 -1.82 -23.89 -12.01
CA TYR A 264 -1.69 -24.03 -10.55
C TYR A 264 -2.59 -25.12 -9.92
N ARG A 265 -3.62 -25.56 -10.64
CA ARG A 265 -4.53 -26.61 -10.18
C ARG A 265 -4.13 -27.99 -10.67
N ILE A 266 -3.18 -28.13 -11.57
CA ILE A 266 -2.76 -29.44 -12.06
C ILE A 266 -2.08 -30.21 -10.92
N ASP A 267 -2.62 -31.40 -10.64
CA ASP A 267 -1.95 -32.39 -9.82
C ASP A 267 -0.96 -33.18 -10.69
N ASP A 268 0.32 -33.06 -10.38
CA ASP A 268 1.39 -33.80 -11.06
C ASP A 268 1.71 -35.16 -10.40
N GLY A 269 1.04 -35.48 -9.28
CA GLY A 269 1.21 -36.72 -8.52
C GLY A 269 2.59 -36.91 -7.88
N ARG A 270 3.51 -35.93 -7.96
CA ARG A 270 4.92 -36.09 -7.58
C ARG A 270 5.43 -34.97 -6.68
N THR A 271 5.07 -33.72 -6.97
CA THR A 271 5.62 -32.56 -6.26
C THR A 271 4.97 -32.41 -4.89
N LYS A 272 5.77 -32.54 -3.83
CA LYS A 272 5.32 -32.40 -2.44
C LYS A 272 5.63 -31.04 -1.81
N ASP A 273 6.51 -30.24 -2.42
CA ASP A 273 6.82 -28.89 -1.92
C ASP A 273 5.58 -27.99 -2.10
N LYS A 274 5.05 -27.51 -0.98
CA LYS A 274 3.87 -26.63 -0.94
C LYS A 274 4.13 -25.23 -1.51
N ASP A 275 5.39 -24.82 -1.58
CA ASP A 275 5.77 -23.52 -2.11
C ASP A 275 5.95 -23.57 -3.64
N VAL A 276 5.93 -24.77 -4.25
CA VAL A 276 5.91 -24.96 -5.72
C VAL A 276 4.46 -25.01 -6.20
N TRP A 277 3.96 -23.86 -6.68
CA TRP A 277 2.56 -23.73 -7.09
C TRP A 277 2.26 -24.35 -8.46
N ALA A 278 3.19 -24.21 -9.40
CA ALA A 278 3.18 -24.88 -10.70
C ALA A 278 4.57 -25.45 -10.94
N SER A 279 4.71 -26.77 -10.78
CA SER A 279 5.95 -27.50 -11.05
C SER A 279 6.23 -27.57 -12.55
N ARG A 280 7.47 -27.91 -12.91
CA ARG A 280 7.83 -28.23 -14.29
C ARG A 280 6.94 -29.32 -14.89
N GLU A 281 6.65 -30.37 -14.12
CA GLU A 281 5.79 -31.46 -14.58
C GLU A 281 4.35 -30.99 -14.80
N SER A 282 3.81 -30.13 -13.93
CA SER A 282 2.48 -29.54 -14.14
C SER A 282 2.43 -28.71 -15.44
N MET A 283 3.51 -28.01 -15.78
CA MET A 283 3.64 -27.27 -17.02
C MET A 283 3.71 -28.21 -18.23
N ARG A 284 4.45 -29.32 -18.13
CA ARG A 284 4.51 -30.36 -19.18
C ARG A 284 3.14 -31.00 -19.42
N LEU A 285 2.39 -31.31 -18.37
CA LEU A 285 1.01 -31.80 -18.47
C LEU A 285 0.09 -30.78 -19.13
N ALA A 286 0.21 -29.49 -18.78
CA ALA A 286 -0.54 -28.43 -19.44
C ALA A 286 -0.22 -28.35 -20.95
N ILE A 287 1.06 -28.42 -21.32
CA ILE A 287 1.55 -28.45 -22.72
C ILE A 287 0.98 -29.66 -23.47
N ASN A 288 0.94 -30.84 -22.83
CA ASN A 288 0.42 -32.06 -23.42
C ASN A 288 -1.09 -32.04 -23.64
N GLU A 289 -1.84 -31.24 -22.89
CA GLU A 289 -3.31 -31.18 -22.99
C GLU A 289 -3.83 -29.92 -23.69
N SER A 290 -2.98 -28.92 -23.93
CA SER A 290 -3.33 -27.70 -24.67
C SER A 290 -2.63 -27.68 -26.04
N PRO A 291 -3.33 -27.97 -27.16
CA PRO A 291 -2.79 -27.79 -28.51
C PRO A 291 -2.21 -26.41 -28.77
N THR A 292 -2.78 -25.36 -28.16
CA THR A 292 -2.29 -23.99 -28.30
C THR A 292 -0.96 -23.80 -27.55
N LEU A 293 -0.86 -24.26 -26.29
CA LEU A 293 0.37 -24.15 -25.51
C LEU A 293 1.48 -25.05 -26.06
N ARG A 294 1.13 -26.22 -26.62
CA ARG A 294 2.07 -27.16 -27.24
C ARG A 294 2.93 -26.54 -28.34
N LYS A 295 2.36 -25.61 -29.11
CA LYS A 295 3.08 -24.90 -30.19
C LYS A 295 4.30 -24.13 -29.70
N ILE A 296 4.32 -23.75 -28.42
CA ILE A 296 5.41 -23.02 -27.78
C ILE A 296 6.02 -23.81 -26.60
N GLY A 297 5.74 -25.12 -26.50
CA GLY A 297 6.05 -25.93 -25.33
C GLY A 297 7.53 -25.94 -24.97
N ASP A 298 8.40 -26.07 -25.98
CA ASP A 298 9.85 -26.07 -25.79
C ASP A 298 10.34 -24.74 -25.19
N ARG A 299 9.80 -23.60 -25.67
CA ARG A 299 10.11 -22.28 -25.13
C ARG A 299 9.60 -22.10 -23.71
N VAL A 300 8.41 -22.63 -23.41
CA VAL A 300 7.82 -22.59 -22.06
C VAL A 300 8.71 -23.33 -21.07
N LEU A 301 9.18 -24.54 -21.40
CA LEU A 301 10.07 -25.31 -20.53
C LEU A 301 11.48 -24.71 -20.43
N ALA A 302 12.02 -24.17 -21.53
CA ALA A 302 13.29 -23.46 -21.52
C ALA A 302 13.24 -22.19 -20.64
N SER A 303 12.15 -21.43 -20.72
CA SER A 303 11.91 -20.29 -19.83
C SER A 303 11.76 -20.75 -18.38
N TYR A 304 11.09 -21.87 -18.13
CA TYR A 304 10.99 -22.40 -16.77
C TYR A 304 12.37 -22.72 -16.18
N ASN A 305 13.22 -23.42 -16.95
CA ASN A 305 14.62 -23.72 -16.59
C ASN A 305 15.41 -22.44 -16.26
N LEU A 306 15.33 -21.45 -17.14
CA LEU A 306 16.06 -20.19 -16.99
C LEU A 306 15.68 -19.48 -15.68
N TRP A 307 14.39 -19.37 -15.41
CA TRP A 307 13.89 -18.66 -14.23
C TRP A 307 14.08 -19.46 -12.93
N ALA A 308 14.11 -20.80 -13.01
CA ALA A 308 14.41 -21.65 -11.86
C ALA A 308 15.91 -21.65 -11.51
N GLY A 309 16.76 -21.21 -12.43
CA GLY A 309 18.23 -21.27 -12.28
C GLY A 309 18.82 -22.65 -12.60
N GLY A 310 18.10 -23.49 -13.34
CA GLY A 310 18.54 -24.83 -13.73
C GLY A 310 17.40 -25.82 -13.93
N GLU A 311 17.72 -27.00 -14.46
CA GLU A 311 16.73 -28.06 -14.75
C GLU A 311 16.27 -28.80 -13.49
N GLU A 312 17.16 -28.93 -12.51
CA GLU A 312 16.93 -29.61 -11.22
C GLU A 312 16.15 -28.76 -10.20
N LEU A 313 15.93 -27.48 -10.50
CA LEU A 313 15.27 -26.53 -9.60
C LEU A 313 13.83 -26.27 -10.04
N GLU A 314 12.97 -25.98 -9.06
CA GLU A 314 11.56 -25.68 -9.26
C GLU A 314 11.25 -24.22 -8.93
N LEU A 315 10.32 -23.62 -9.67
CA LEU A 315 9.84 -22.27 -9.41
C LEU A 315 8.92 -22.23 -8.21
N LYS A 316 9.24 -21.36 -7.25
CA LYS A 316 8.40 -21.12 -6.08
C LYS A 316 7.44 -19.97 -6.28
N GLY A 317 6.29 -20.08 -5.61
CA GLY A 317 5.28 -19.03 -5.56
C GLY A 317 4.78 -18.62 -6.94
N ASP A 318 4.67 -17.31 -7.11
CA ASP A 318 4.10 -16.69 -8.30
C ASP A 318 5.12 -16.47 -9.43
N ILE A 319 6.37 -16.93 -9.29
CA ILE A 319 7.46 -16.74 -10.28
C ILE A 319 7.16 -17.48 -11.59
N SER A 320 6.51 -18.64 -11.51
CA SER A 320 6.06 -19.43 -12.67
C SER A 320 5.20 -18.65 -13.66
N GLN A 321 4.42 -17.67 -13.18
CA GLN A 321 3.64 -16.81 -14.07
C GLN A 321 4.57 -15.95 -14.96
N TRP A 322 5.68 -15.44 -14.40
CA TRP A 322 6.60 -14.55 -15.10
C TRP A 322 7.39 -15.32 -16.14
N SER A 323 7.81 -16.53 -15.78
CA SER A 323 8.42 -17.47 -16.71
C SER A 323 7.49 -17.79 -17.90
N LEU A 324 6.21 -18.08 -17.66
CA LEU A 324 5.26 -18.34 -18.76
C LEU A 324 5.02 -17.09 -19.61
N ARG A 325 4.85 -15.91 -19.00
CA ARG A 325 4.66 -14.65 -19.74
C ARG A 325 5.87 -14.32 -20.60
N PHE A 326 7.08 -14.53 -20.07
CA PHE A 326 8.33 -14.37 -20.83
C PHE A 326 8.42 -15.36 -22.01
N ALA A 327 8.06 -16.63 -21.82
CA ALA A 327 8.03 -17.59 -22.94
C ALA A 327 7.05 -17.17 -24.05
N VAL A 328 5.89 -16.64 -23.68
CA VAL A 328 4.88 -16.15 -24.62
C VAL A 328 5.32 -14.86 -25.33
N GLU A 329 6.12 -14.01 -24.66
CA GLU A 329 6.79 -12.85 -25.27
C GLU A 329 7.75 -13.28 -26.36
N GLU A 330 8.66 -14.19 -26.06
CA GLU A 330 9.71 -14.66 -26.98
C GLU A 330 9.13 -15.28 -28.27
N GLU A 331 7.91 -15.79 -28.21
CA GLU A 331 7.17 -16.35 -29.35
C GLU A 331 6.32 -15.29 -30.08
N GLY A 332 6.50 -14.01 -29.76
CA GLY A 332 5.91 -12.86 -30.44
C GLY A 332 4.41 -12.66 -30.19
N TYR A 333 3.86 -13.19 -29.10
CA TYR A 333 2.45 -12.96 -28.76
C TYR A 333 2.21 -11.63 -28.06
N TYR A 334 3.18 -11.13 -27.31
CA TYR A 334 3.04 -9.85 -26.59
C TYR A 334 3.38 -8.64 -27.46
N HIS A 335 4.28 -8.75 -28.46
CA HIS A 335 4.79 -7.67 -29.34
C HIS A 335 3.71 -6.72 -29.92
N GLY A 336 3.26 -5.75 -29.13
CA GLY A 336 2.29 -4.74 -29.55
C GLY A 336 0.87 -5.27 -29.81
N ASN A 337 0.52 -6.51 -29.44
CA ASN A 337 -0.78 -7.10 -29.79
C ASN A 337 -1.47 -7.79 -28.61
N ALA A 338 -1.97 -6.96 -27.69
CA ALA A 338 -2.67 -7.42 -26.50
C ALA A 338 -3.88 -8.32 -26.85
N ARG A 339 -4.66 -8.00 -27.90
CA ARG A 339 -5.79 -8.84 -28.34
C ARG A 339 -5.34 -10.24 -28.74
N LYS A 340 -4.24 -10.37 -29.49
CA LYS A 340 -3.65 -11.66 -29.88
C LYS A 340 -3.16 -12.41 -28.64
N THR A 341 -2.47 -11.74 -27.72
CA THR A 341 -2.04 -12.34 -26.44
C THR A 341 -3.22 -12.90 -25.65
N ASN A 342 -4.26 -12.09 -25.46
CA ASN A 342 -5.44 -12.50 -24.69
C ASN A 342 -6.22 -13.62 -25.38
N THR A 343 -6.23 -13.64 -26.72
CA THR A 343 -6.83 -14.73 -27.50
C THR A 343 -6.03 -16.03 -27.36
N PHE A 344 -4.70 -15.96 -27.34
CA PHE A 344 -3.83 -17.10 -27.06
C PHE A 344 -4.17 -17.71 -25.68
N TYR A 345 -4.15 -16.91 -24.62
CA TYR A 345 -4.48 -17.40 -23.27
C TYR A 345 -5.92 -17.89 -23.15
N LYS A 346 -6.87 -17.29 -23.89
CA LYS A 346 -8.26 -17.76 -23.92
C LYS A 346 -8.34 -19.19 -24.44
N LYS A 347 -7.65 -19.51 -25.54
CA LYS A 347 -7.61 -20.87 -26.09
C LYS A 347 -6.96 -21.85 -25.12
N VAL A 348 -5.82 -21.48 -24.53
CA VAL A 348 -5.16 -22.31 -23.49
C VAL A 348 -6.11 -22.57 -22.33
N TYR A 349 -6.82 -21.54 -21.85
CA TYR A 349 -7.79 -21.68 -20.77
C TYR A 349 -8.95 -22.63 -21.14
N GLU A 350 -9.51 -22.51 -22.34
CA GLU A 350 -10.61 -23.36 -22.82
C GLU A 350 -10.16 -24.82 -22.98
N GLU A 351 -8.98 -25.05 -23.56
CA GLU A 351 -8.39 -26.38 -23.76
C GLU A 351 -8.09 -27.07 -22.42
N LEU A 352 -7.44 -26.37 -21.48
CA LEU A 352 -7.17 -26.92 -20.14
C LEU A 352 -8.46 -27.15 -19.34
N THR A 353 -9.45 -26.28 -19.48
CA THR A 353 -10.77 -26.48 -18.85
C THR A 353 -11.41 -27.77 -19.33
N GLU A 354 -11.35 -28.04 -20.62
CA GLU A 354 -11.88 -29.28 -21.19
C GLU A 354 -11.08 -30.50 -20.72
N ALA A 355 -9.75 -30.42 -20.67
CA ALA A 355 -8.91 -31.50 -20.15
C ALA A 355 -9.24 -31.86 -18.68
N PHE A 356 -9.59 -30.87 -17.84
CA PHE A 356 -10.10 -31.13 -16.49
C PHE A 356 -11.50 -31.76 -16.50
N ARG A 357 -12.39 -31.36 -17.43
CA ARG A 357 -13.75 -31.92 -17.54
C ARG A 357 -13.74 -33.36 -18.02
N SER A 358 -12.89 -33.68 -18.99
CA SER A 358 -12.75 -35.02 -19.55
C SER A 358 -11.92 -35.97 -18.68
N GLY A 359 -11.39 -35.50 -17.55
CA GLY A 359 -10.58 -36.29 -16.62
C GLY A 359 -9.14 -36.56 -17.08
N LYS A 360 -8.63 -35.85 -18.09
CA LYS A 360 -7.23 -35.96 -18.54
C LYS A 360 -6.27 -35.23 -17.62
N LEU A 361 -6.74 -34.16 -16.97
CA LEU A 361 -6.04 -33.48 -15.89
C LEU A 361 -6.81 -33.64 -14.57
N HIS A 362 -6.07 -33.84 -13.48
CA HIS A 362 -6.63 -33.95 -12.14
C HIS A 362 -6.30 -32.70 -11.32
N LYS A 363 -7.25 -32.30 -10.46
CA LYS A 363 -7.10 -31.10 -9.62
C LYS A 363 -6.36 -31.43 -8.33
N LYS A 364 -5.32 -30.66 -8.03
CA LYS A 364 -4.68 -30.66 -6.72
C LYS A 364 -5.70 -30.28 -5.65
N SER A 365 -5.66 -30.97 -4.52
CA SER A 365 -6.57 -30.69 -3.40
C SER A 365 -6.22 -29.33 -2.75
N GLY A 366 -7.24 -28.61 -2.28
CA GLY A 366 -7.08 -27.38 -1.52
C GLY A 366 -8.06 -26.27 -1.91
N ILE A 367 -7.88 -25.13 -1.25
CA ILE A 367 -8.73 -23.94 -1.33
C ILE A 367 -8.01 -22.91 -2.21
N TYR A 368 -8.66 -22.46 -3.27
CA TYR A 368 -8.10 -21.48 -4.20
C TYR A 368 -8.80 -20.13 -4.00
N LEU A 369 -8.10 -19.19 -3.37
CA LEU A 369 -8.65 -17.86 -3.06
C LEU A 369 -8.44 -16.83 -4.18
N SER A 370 -7.48 -17.07 -5.08
CA SER A 370 -7.11 -16.15 -6.16
C SER A 370 -6.67 -16.92 -7.39
N SER A 371 -6.76 -16.29 -8.57
CA SER A 371 -6.14 -16.78 -9.80
C SER A 371 -4.61 -16.72 -9.75
N GLN A 372 -4.06 -16.05 -8.73
CA GLN A 372 -2.65 -15.72 -8.61
C GLN A 372 -1.90 -16.52 -7.55
N THR A 373 -2.52 -17.58 -7.03
CA THR A 373 -1.92 -18.42 -6.00
C THR A 373 -2.14 -19.90 -6.27
N GLY A 374 -1.25 -20.71 -5.70
CA GLY A 374 -1.47 -22.14 -5.53
C GLY A 374 -2.59 -22.47 -4.53
N ALA A 375 -2.71 -23.75 -4.21
CA ALA A 375 -3.68 -24.27 -3.27
C ALA A 375 -3.34 -23.89 -1.82
N PHE A 376 -4.36 -23.49 -1.05
CA PHE A 376 -4.26 -23.35 0.41
C PHE A 376 -4.93 -24.52 1.13
N HIS A 377 -4.37 -24.93 2.25
CA HIS A 377 -4.92 -25.94 3.16
C HIS A 377 -5.28 -25.30 4.50
N ILE A 378 -6.11 -25.98 5.31
CA ILE A 378 -6.54 -25.48 6.63
C ILE A 378 -5.33 -25.16 7.53
N SER A 379 -4.26 -25.97 7.46
CA SER A 379 -3.00 -25.72 8.16
C SER A 379 -2.41 -24.35 7.84
N ASP A 380 -2.58 -23.87 6.62
CA ASP A 380 -2.03 -22.60 6.15
C ASP A 380 -2.78 -21.41 6.75
N PHE A 381 -4.10 -21.53 6.90
CA PHE A 381 -4.91 -20.54 7.60
C PHE A 381 -4.56 -20.48 9.09
N LEU A 382 -4.40 -21.65 9.73
CA LEU A 382 -4.01 -21.73 11.15
C LEU A 382 -2.61 -21.14 11.38
N GLN A 383 -1.64 -21.53 10.55
CA GLN A 383 -0.28 -20.99 10.61
C GLN A 383 -0.29 -19.47 10.39
N SER A 384 -0.99 -18.99 9.36
CA SER A 384 -1.07 -17.54 9.06
C SER A 384 -1.77 -16.76 10.18
N THR A 385 -2.75 -17.37 10.85
CA THR A 385 -3.42 -16.77 12.03
C THR A 385 -2.43 -16.61 13.19
N TYR A 386 -1.67 -17.66 13.51
CA TYR A 386 -0.63 -17.60 14.54
C TYR A 386 0.43 -16.54 14.23
N MET A 387 0.93 -16.53 12.98
CA MET A 387 1.89 -15.54 12.52
C MET A 387 1.33 -14.13 12.58
N ALA A 388 0.07 -13.93 12.16
CA ALA A 388 -0.57 -12.63 12.19
C ALA A 388 -0.75 -12.09 13.61
N LEU A 389 -1.09 -12.94 14.59
CA LEU A 389 -1.15 -12.55 15.99
C LEU A 389 0.21 -12.11 16.52
N ALA A 390 1.28 -12.87 16.22
CA ALA A 390 2.63 -12.52 16.62
C ALA A 390 3.11 -11.22 15.95
N LEU A 391 2.84 -11.05 14.65
CA LEU A 391 3.17 -9.85 13.89
C LEU A 391 2.35 -8.63 14.34
N SER A 392 1.10 -8.81 14.77
CA SER A 392 0.27 -7.72 15.29
C SER A 392 0.95 -7.04 16.48
N ARG A 393 1.58 -7.81 17.37
CA ARG A 393 2.38 -7.27 18.47
C ARG A 393 3.62 -6.52 17.97
N LYS A 394 4.37 -7.11 17.03
CA LYS A 394 5.58 -6.47 16.47
C LYS A 394 5.28 -5.16 15.75
N ILE A 395 4.26 -5.16 14.90
CA ILE A 395 3.80 -3.98 14.15
C ILE A 395 3.26 -2.92 15.10
N SER A 396 2.47 -3.30 16.11
CA SER A 396 2.00 -2.36 17.15
C SER A 396 3.15 -1.74 17.95
N ASN A 397 4.26 -2.45 18.08
CA ASN A 397 5.48 -1.98 18.74
C ASN A 397 6.47 -1.27 17.81
N TYR A 398 6.08 -1.03 16.55
CA TYR A 398 6.94 -0.41 15.54
C TYR A 398 8.28 -1.13 15.36
N CYS A 399 8.25 -2.47 15.37
CA CYS A 399 9.40 -3.25 14.93
C CYS A 399 9.67 -3.00 13.44
N ASN A 400 10.94 -3.01 13.10
CA ASN A 400 11.46 -2.80 11.75
C ASN A 400 11.05 -1.47 11.08
N THR A 401 11.12 -0.38 11.85
CA THR A 401 10.79 0.98 11.40
C THR A 401 11.97 1.93 11.55
N GLN A 402 13.20 1.46 11.40
CA GLN A 402 14.37 2.34 11.41
C GLN A 402 14.85 2.57 9.98
N VAL A 403 15.31 3.77 9.66
CA VAL A 403 15.86 4.09 8.34
C VAL A 403 17.25 3.52 8.21
N SER A 404 17.43 2.63 7.22
CA SER A 404 18.71 2.00 6.91
C SER A 404 19.77 3.03 6.49
N ASP A 405 20.98 2.89 7.03
CA ASP A 405 22.15 3.69 6.64
C ASP A 405 22.60 3.39 5.20
N GLY A 406 22.20 2.24 4.63
CA GLY A 406 22.58 1.78 3.30
C GLY A 406 22.14 2.69 2.14
N TYR A 407 21.24 3.65 2.41
CA TYR A 407 20.65 4.52 1.37
C TYR A 407 21.03 6.00 1.53
N LEU A 408 22.03 6.30 2.38
CA LEU A 408 22.61 7.64 2.47
C LEU A 408 23.36 8.04 1.20
N THR A 409 23.99 7.07 0.54
CA THR A 409 24.71 7.19 -0.73
C THR A 409 24.44 5.95 -1.58
N TYR A 410 24.59 6.04 -2.91
CA TYR A 410 24.37 4.92 -3.82
C TYR A 410 25.69 4.55 -4.50
N GLN A 411 26.57 3.85 -3.77
CA GLN A 411 27.93 3.56 -4.23
C GLN A 411 27.96 2.71 -5.50
N ASP A 412 27.00 1.79 -5.64
CA ASP A 412 26.93 0.84 -6.76
C ASP A 412 26.24 1.43 -8.01
N PHE A 413 25.77 2.68 -7.96
CA PHE A 413 25.04 3.29 -9.07
C PHE A 413 26.01 3.98 -10.03
N SER A 414 25.75 3.85 -11.33
CA SER A 414 26.39 4.69 -12.35
C SER A 414 25.80 6.10 -12.35
N GLU A 415 26.44 7.05 -13.03
CA GLU A 415 25.88 8.39 -13.21
C GLU A 415 24.55 8.37 -13.99
N THR A 416 24.40 7.42 -14.92
CA THR A 416 23.15 7.24 -15.67
C THR A 416 22.02 6.78 -14.74
N ASP A 417 22.30 5.88 -13.80
CA ASP A 417 21.32 5.43 -12.82
C ASP A 417 20.91 6.58 -11.88
N LEU A 418 21.87 7.33 -11.36
CA LEU A 418 21.60 8.51 -10.52
C LEU A 418 20.74 9.53 -11.25
N THR A 419 21.12 9.88 -12.49
CA THR A 419 20.38 10.84 -13.32
C THR A 419 18.96 10.35 -13.61
N PHE A 420 18.77 9.05 -13.86
CA PHE A 420 17.44 8.46 -14.05
C PHE A 420 16.55 8.68 -12.83
N PHE A 421 17.05 8.38 -11.63
CA PHE A 421 16.29 8.58 -10.38
C PHE A 421 16.07 10.05 -10.05
N GLU A 422 17.07 10.90 -10.24
CA GLU A 422 16.96 12.35 -10.05
C GLU A 422 15.86 12.93 -10.93
N ASN A 423 15.84 12.55 -12.21
CA ASN A 423 14.84 12.99 -13.16
C ASN A 423 13.44 12.54 -12.73
N ILE A 424 13.22 11.24 -12.50
CA ILE A 424 11.87 10.72 -12.20
C ILE A 424 11.33 11.11 -10.81
N LEU A 425 12.21 11.32 -9.84
CA LEU A 425 11.82 11.71 -8.48
C LEU A 425 11.92 13.22 -8.24
N ASN A 426 12.49 13.96 -9.20
CA ASN A 426 12.79 15.38 -9.08
C ASN A 426 13.46 15.69 -7.72
N THR A 427 14.48 14.90 -7.39
CA THR A 427 15.14 14.88 -6.08
C THR A 427 16.63 14.67 -6.28
N ASP A 428 17.44 15.62 -5.83
CA ASP A 428 18.90 15.53 -5.93
C ASP A 428 19.45 14.35 -5.10
N LEU A 429 20.34 13.56 -5.71
CA LEU A 429 21.01 12.43 -5.09
C LEU A 429 22.50 12.76 -4.82
N PRO A 430 23.03 12.40 -3.63
CA PRO A 430 24.44 12.61 -3.34
C PRO A 430 25.30 11.60 -4.11
N ARG A 431 26.45 12.08 -4.56
CA ARG A 431 27.52 11.29 -5.19
C ARG A 431 28.62 10.99 -4.17
N THR A 432 29.20 9.81 -4.25
CA THR A 432 30.40 9.43 -3.49
C THR A 432 31.63 10.17 -4.02
N SER A 433 32.73 10.16 -3.25
CA SER A 433 34.00 10.76 -3.69
C SER A 433 34.49 10.18 -5.02
N ASN A 434 34.30 8.88 -5.24
CA ASN A 434 34.69 8.20 -6.48
C ASN A 434 33.81 8.64 -7.65
N GLN A 435 32.49 8.70 -7.46
CA GLN A 435 31.56 9.18 -8.48
C GLN A 435 31.83 10.64 -8.86
N LEU A 436 32.15 11.51 -7.90
CA LEU A 436 32.56 12.90 -8.19
C LEU A 436 33.87 12.97 -8.98
N THR A 437 34.86 12.15 -8.60
CA THR A 437 36.16 12.07 -9.30
C THR A 437 35.96 11.64 -10.77
N ASN A 438 35.06 10.70 -11.02
CA ASN A 438 34.71 10.24 -12.38
C ASN A 438 34.01 11.30 -13.23
N LEU A 439 33.48 12.36 -12.61
CA LEU A 439 32.90 13.53 -13.29
C LEU A 439 33.89 14.69 -13.40
N ASP A 440 35.19 14.44 -13.19
CA ASP A 440 36.25 15.46 -13.10
C ASP A 440 36.06 16.50 -11.98
N VAL A 441 35.17 16.21 -11.02
CA VAL A 441 34.94 17.01 -9.80
C VAL A 441 35.95 16.60 -8.72
N ASN A 442 37.22 16.85 -9.01
CA ASN A 442 38.34 16.42 -8.20
C ASN A 442 38.57 17.33 -6.97
N LYS A 443 38.95 16.74 -5.82
CA LYS A 443 39.43 17.48 -4.62
C LYS A 443 40.79 18.18 -4.81
N LYS A 444 41.29 18.28 -6.05
CA LYS A 444 42.65 18.78 -6.37
C LYS A 444 42.79 20.29 -6.36
N TYR A 445 41.75 21.07 -6.02
CA TYR A 445 41.87 22.51 -5.87
C TYR A 445 41.98 22.87 -4.38
N ASN A 446 43.04 23.61 -4.06
CA ASN A 446 43.45 24.04 -2.73
C ASN A 446 42.26 24.41 -1.82
N ASP A 447 42.39 24.06 -0.54
CA ASP A 447 41.49 24.37 0.60
C ASP A 447 41.16 25.87 0.82
N TYR A 448 41.37 26.74 -0.18
CA TYR A 448 41.32 28.21 -0.09
C TYR A 448 40.38 28.91 -1.08
N ASP A 449 39.63 28.21 -1.95
CA ASP A 449 38.56 28.88 -2.73
C ASP A 449 37.29 29.08 -1.89
N LEU A 450 37.42 29.87 -0.81
CA LEU A 450 36.34 30.27 0.08
C LEU A 450 35.18 30.96 -0.66
N ASN A 451 35.45 31.48 -1.86
CA ASN A 451 34.53 32.26 -2.67
C ASN A 451 33.72 31.43 -3.68
N LEU A 452 33.91 30.09 -3.75
CA LEU A 452 33.22 29.20 -4.70
C LEU A 452 33.35 29.67 -6.16
N THR A 453 34.56 30.03 -6.55
CA THR A 453 34.84 30.59 -7.89
C THR A 453 34.87 29.54 -9.00
N THR A 454 34.97 28.26 -8.67
CA THR A 454 34.92 27.15 -9.65
C THR A 454 33.68 26.27 -9.53
N PHE A 455 33.20 25.75 -10.67
CA PHE A 455 32.08 24.81 -10.72
C PHE A 455 32.36 23.52 -9.92
N ASN A 456 33.62 23.08 -9.86
CA ASN A 456 34.03 21.93 -9.06
C ASN A 456 33.80 22.17 -7.56
N ASN A 457 34.21 23.33 -7.04
CA ASN A 457 34.03 23.68 -5.63
C ASN A 457 32.55 23.88 -5.28
N ILE A 458 31.78 24.48 -6.18
CA ILE A 458 30.30 24.59 -6.05
C ILE A 458 29.67 23.20 -5.96
N SER A 459 30.03 22.29 -6.86
CA SER A 459 29.47 20.94 -6.94
C SER A 459 29.81 20.10 -5.70
N GLN A 460 31.05 20.19 -5.21
CA GLN A 460 31.46 19.52 -3.96
C GLN A 460 30.66 20.04 -2.77
N LYS A 461 30.57 21.37 -2.60
CA LYS A 461 29.84 21.97 -1.48
C LYS A 461 28.33 21.68 -1.54
N ASN A 462 27.74 21.65 -2.72
CA ASN A 462 26.34 21.24 -2.90
C ASN A 462 26.13 19.77 -2.52
N ASN A 463 27.02 18.88 -2.96
CA ASN A 463 26.96 17.46 -2.61
C ASN A 463 27.10 17.22 -1.09
N GLU A 464 28.04 17.93 -0.45
CA GLU A 464 28.21 17.91 1.01
C GLU A 464 26.97 18.42 1.75
N TYR A 465 26.34 19.47 1.22
CA TYR A 465 25.09 20.01 1.76
C TYR A 465 23.95 18.99 1.68
N ILE A 466 23.75 18.34 0.53
CA ILE A 466 22.72 17.30 0.32
C ILE A 466 22.96 16.14 1.30
N LEU A 467 24.19 15.62 1.36
CA LEU A 467 24.54 14.51 2.24
C LEU A 467 24.38 14.86 3.73
N SER A 468 24.76 16.08 4.13
CA SER A 468 24.61 16.58 5.50
C SER A 468 23.15 16.67 5.91
N ASN A 469 22.28 17.16 5.02
CA ASN A 469 20.85 17.24 5.28
C ASN A 469 20.21 15.85 5.38
N ARG A 470 20.56 14.92 4.49
CA ARG A 470 20.09 13.53 4.57
C ARG A 470 20.45 12.86 5.90
N LYS A 471 21.71 12.97 6.32
CA LYS A 471 22.16 12.47 7.63
C LYS A 471 21.38 13.08 8.80
N LYS A 472 21.09 14.39 8.73
CA LYS A 472 20.28 15.07 9.77
C LYS A 472 18.82 14.62 9.76
N ALA A 473 18.21 14.46 8.58
CA ALA A 473 16.84 13.99 8.42
C ALA A 473 16.71 12.56 8.94
N GLN A 474 17.59 11.66 8.51
CA GLN A 474 17.61 10.26 8.95
C GLN A 474 17.74 10.13 10.47
N LYS A 475 18.66 10.89 11.11
CA LYS A 475 18.79 10.91 12.58
C LYS A 475 17.49 11.32 13.28
N LYS A 476 16.80 12.33 12.74
CA LYS A 476 15.51 12.80 13.30
C LYS A 476 14.40 11.78 13.09
N GLU A 477 14.37 11.14 11.93
CA GLU A 477 13.40 10.09 11.61
C GLU A 477 13.59 8.84 12.48
N ASN A 478 14.84 8.42 12.70
CA ASN A 478 15.16 7.33 13.63
C ASN A 478 14.79 7.70 15.07
N LEU A 479 15.03 8.94 15.50
CA LEU A 479 14.57 9.41 16.80
C LEU A 479 13.05 9.34 16.93
N ILE A 480 12.31 9.75 15.89
CA ILE A 480 10.84 9.62 15.85
C ILE A 480 10.46 8.15 16.00
N ALA A 481 11.04 7.25 15.20
CA ALA A 481 10.76 5.82 15.31
C ALA A 481 11.01 5.28 16.72
N THR A 482 12.14 5.63 17.34
CA THR A 482 12.46 5.24 18.73
C THR A 482 11.43 5.76 19.73
N ILE A 483 10.97 6.99 19.60
CA ILE A 483 9.90 7.54 20.45
C ILE A 483 8.64 6.67 20.35
N TYR A 484 8.21 6.33 19.13
CA TYR A 484 7.03 5.49 18.93
C TYR A 484 7.21 4.09 19.52
N GLN A 485 8.38 3.47 19.33
CA GLN A 485 8.72 2.17 19.92
C GLN A 485 8.64 2.19 21.44
N ILE A 486 9.16 3.24 22.10
CA ILE A 486 9.11 3.37 23.56
C ILE A 486 7.66 3.54 24.02
N PHE A 487 6.93 4.48 23.43
CA PHE A 487 5.56 4.77 23.86
C PHE A 487 4.58 3.63 23.53
N SER A 488 4.82 2.83 22.48
CA SER A 488 3.95 1.69 22.17
C SER A 488 3.88 0.66 23.28
N TYR A 489 4.95 0.43 24.04
CA TYR A 489 4.93 -0.50 25.18
C TYR A 489 3.96 -0.06 26.29
N ILE A 490 3.68 1.25 26.38
CA ILE A 490 2.71 1.81 27.33
C ILE A 490 1.32 1.87 26.68
N CYS A 491 1.23 2.42 25.47
CA CYS A 491 -0.03 2.64 24.78
C CYS A 491 -0.74 1.34 24.38
N LEU A 492 -0.01 0.26 24.09
CA LEU A 492 -0.59 -1.02 23.70
C LEU A 492 -1.43 -1.65 24.84
N PRO A 493 -0.90 -1.86 26.06
CA PRO A 493 -1.72 -2.29 27.21
C PRO A 493 -2.89 -1.33 27.52
N LEU A 494 -2.64 -0.01 27.48
CA LEU A 494 -3.69 1.00 27.70
C LEU A 494 -4.79 0.91 26.66
N SER A 495 -4.48 0.47 25.44
CA SER A 495 -5.49 0.29 24.40
C SER A 495 -6.50 -0.78 24.79
N PHE A 496 -6.06 -1.94 25.28
CA PHE A 496 -6.96 -3.00 25.75
C PHE A 496 -7.83 -2.54 26.93
N LEU A 497 -7.22 -1.82 27.89
CA LEU A 497 -7.97 -1.26 29.02
C LEU A 497 -8.99 -0.20 28.56
N GLY A 498 -8.61 0.65 27.62
CA GLY A 498 -9.50 1.64 27.01
C GLY A 498 -10.67 1.00 26.28
N TYR A 499 -10.41 -0.09 25.53
CA TYR A 499 -11.44 -0.89 24.87
C TYR A 499 -12.46 -1.41 25.87
N TYR A 500 -11.97 -1.98 26.98
CA TYR A 500 -12.82 -2.47 28.07
C TYR A 500 -13.67 -1.36 28.69
N PHE A 501 -13.09 -0.18 28.96
CA PHE A 501 -13.84 0.96 29.48
C PHE A 501 -14.92 1.46 28.51
N LEU A 502 -14.65 1.46 27.20
CA LEU A 502 -15.65 1.82 26.20
C LEU A 502 -16.84 0.84 26.22
N ILE A 503 -16.58 -0.46 26.35
CA ILE A 503 -17.64 -1.48 26.50
C ILE A 503 -18.45 -1.21 27.77
N LEU A 504 -17.79 -1.00 28.91
CA LEU A 504 -18.47 -0.71 30.17
C LEU A 504 -19.34 0.55 30.08
N ASP A 505 -18.85 1.61 29.45
CA ASP A 505 -19.61 2.85 29.28
C ASP A 505 -20.82 2.64 28.36
N ILE A 506 -20.70 1.82 27.31
CA ILE A 506 -21.83 1.45 26.45
C ILE A 506 -22.89 0.66 27.25
N VAL A 507 -22.48 -0.39 27.98
CA VAL A 507 -23.38 -1.23 28.79
C VAL A 507 -24.08 -0.39 29.87
N LYS A 508 -23.36 0.52 30.51
CA LYS A 508 -23.91 1.44 31.53
C LYS A 508 -24.59 2.68 30.94
N GLN A 509 -24.71 2.78 29.62
CA GLN A 509 -25.28 3.91 28.88
C GLN A 509 -24.64 5.28 29.19
N ARG A 510 -23.39 5.30 29.63
CA ARG A 510 -22.63 6.53 29.94
C ARG A 510 -22.02 7.10 28.67
N ASN A 511 -22.32 8.36 28.35
CA ASN A 511 -21.83 9.02 27.13
C ASN A 511 -22.03 8.16 25.86
N LEU A 512 -23.13 7.40 25.79
CA LEU A 512 -23.34 6.29 24.86
C LEU A 512 -22.95 6.61 23.41
N GLN A 513 -23.36 7.77 22.89
CA GLN A 513 -23.04 8.16 21.51
C GLN A 513 -21.53 8.32 21.27
N GLN A 514 -20.81 8.94 22.22
CA GLN A 514 -19.36 9.11 22.12
C GLN A 514 -18.64 7.77 22.31
N SER A 515 -19.01 7.00 23.32
CA SER A 515 -18.40 5.71 23.64
C SER A 515 -18.58 4.71 22.49
N MET A 516 -19.77 4.66 21.89
CA MET A 516 -20.05 3.81 20.73
C MET A 516 -19.28 4.25 19.49
N ALA A 517 -19.13 5.55 19.24
CA ALA A 517 -18.31 6.03 18.12
C ALA A 517 -16.84 5.65 18.29
N LEU A 518 -16.26 5.89 19.48
CA LEU A 518 -14.87 5.51 19.76
C LEU A 518 -14.65 4.00 19.69
N PHE A 519 -15.59 3.22 20.23
CA PHE A 519 -15.57 1.76 20.16
C PHE A 519 -15.53 1.28 18.71
N LEU A 520 -16.47 1.73 17.87
CA LEU A 520 -16.55 1.29 16.47
C LEU A 520 -15.32 1.71 15.65
N ILE A 521 -14.79 2.91 15.87
CA ILE A 521 -13.56 3.35 15.20
C ILE A 521 -12.40 2.43 15.59
N MET A 522 -12.28 2.14 16.88
CA MET A 522 -11.20 1.32 17.42
C MET A 522 -11.31 -0.14 16.97
N THR A 523 -12.50 -0.75 17.03
CA THR A 523 -12.76 -2.11 16.53
C THR A 523 -12.50 -2.19 15.02
N GLY A 524 -13.03 -1.22 14.25
CA GLY A 524 -12.85 -1.18 12.80
C GLY A 524 -11.38 -1.07 12.39
N ALA A 525 -10.62 -0.20 13.05
CA ALA A 525 -9.18 -0.07 12.82
C ALA A 525 -8.41 -1.34 13.19
N ALA A 526 -8.63 -1.90 14.39
CA ALA A 526 -7.94 -3.09 14.86
C ALA A 526 -8.20 -4.33 14.00
N LEU A 527 -9.46 -4.57 13.62
CA LEU A 527 -9.83 -5.70 12.75
C LEU A 527 -9.29 -5.53 11.34
N SER A 528 -9.29 -4.30 10.81
CA SER A 528 -8.71 -4.03 9.48
C SER A 528 -7.19 -4.21 9.48
N ALA A 529 -6.51 -3.81 10.57
CA ALA A 529 -5.07 -4.03 10.75
C ALA A 529 -4.75 -5.53 10.77
N PHE A 530 -5.49 -6.29 11.59
CA PHE A 530 -5.31 -7.73 11.70
C PHE A 530 -5.58 -8.44 10.36
N LEU A 531 -6.67 -8.08 9.67
CA LEU A 531 -7.00 -8.64 8.36
C LEU A 531 -5.89 -8.37 7.34
N ASN A 532 -5.35 -7.14 7.31
CA ASN A 532 -4.26 -6.80 6.42
C ASN A 532 -3.01 -7.65 6.68
N ILE A 533 -2.61 -7.81 7.95
CA ILE A 533 -1.49 -8.68 8.33
C ILE A 533 -1.79 -10.13 7.98
N PHE A 534 -2.97 -10.63 8.32
CA PHE A 534 -3.37 -12.02 8.07
C PHE A 534 -3.30 -12.37 6.58
N LEU A 535 -3.80 -11.51 5.70
CA LEU A 535 -3.71 -11.73 4.27
C LEU A 535 -2.27 -11.68 3.78
N VAL A 536 -1.43 -10.76 4.28
CA VAL A 536 -0.01 -10.75 3.94
C VAL A 536 0.68 -12.05 4.40
N CYS A 537 0.41 -12.52 5.61
CA CYS A 537 0.90 -13.83 6.08
C CYS A 537 0.50 -14.95 5.13
N LEU A 538 -0.80 -15.03 4.80
CA LEU A 538 -1.33 -16.10 3.97
C LEU A 538 -0.70 -16.11 2.57
N PHE A 539 -0.52 -14.95 1.96
CA PHE A 539 -0.03 -14.83 0.59
C PHE A 539 1.50 -14.74 0.46
N SER A 540 2.24 -14.43 1.53
CA SER A 540 3.71 -14.24 1.48
C SER A 540 4.51 -15.29 2.26
N ARG A 541 3.87 -16.22 2.97
CA ARG A 541 4.56 -17.29 3.73
C ARG A 541 5.52 -18.15 2.92
N TRP A 542 5.28 -18.30 1.61
CA TRP A 542 6.15 -19.06 0.70
C TRP A 542 7.49 -18.35 0.45
N ILE A 543 7.55 -17.04 0.68
CA ILE A 543 8.79 -16.24 0.59
C ILE A 543 9.63 -16.48 1.84
N THR A 544 9.00 -16.43 3.01
CA THR A 544 9.67 -16.66 4.30
C THR A 544 8.64 -16.86 5.39
N THR A 545 8.94 -17.70 6.38
CA THR A 545 8.15 -17.82 7.62
C THR A 545 8.78 -17.07 8.80
N ASP A 546 9.92 -16.39 8.59
CA ASP A 546 10.58 -15.62 9.63
C ASP A 546 9.78 -14.36 9.98
N LEU A 547 9.27 -14.32 11.21
CA LEU A 547 8.51 -13.19 11.75
C LEU A 547 9.34 -11.92 11.91
N ASN A 548 10.67 -11.98 11.79
CA ASN A 548 11.55 -10.80 11.77
C ASN A 548 11.74 -10.24 10.36
N SER A 549 11.27 -10.96 9.32
CA SER A 549 11.38 -10.48 7.96
C SER A 549 10.60 -9.19 7.76
N ILE A 550 11.26 -8.23 7.13
CA ILE A 550 10.70 -6.93 6.78
C ILE A 550 9.52 -7.00 5.81
N ILE A 551 9.42 -8.11 5.06
CA ILE A 551 8.36 -8.36 4.06
C ILE A 551 6.97 -8.18 4.67
N TYR A 552 6.77 -8.66 5.91
CA TYR A 552 5.48 -8.55 6.58
C TYR A 552 5.10 -7.11 6.88
N GLY A 553 6.03 -6.34 7.45
CA GLY A 553 5.81 -4.91 7.68
C GLY A 553 5.58 -4.18 6.37
N PHE A 554 6.43 -4.43 5.36
CA PHE A 554 6.40 -3.80 4.05
C PHE A 554 5.06 -3.96 3.33
N TYR A 555 4.55 -5.20 3.24
CA TYR A 555 3.28 -5.47 2.56
C TYR A 555 2.05 -5.16 3.41
N ALA A 556 2.17 -5.20 4.75
CA ALA A 556 1.12 -4.82 5.70
C ALA A 556 1.29 -3.40 6.25
N SER A 557 1.82 -2.47 5.44
CA SER A 557 2.16 -1.10 5.88
C SER A 557 0.98 -0.38 6.52
N ALA A 558 -0.25 -0.60 6.05
CA ALA A 558 -1.45 0.01 6.61
C ALA A 558 -1.71 -0.39 8.08
N ALA A 559 -1.27 -1.58 8.50
CA ALA A 559 -1.49 -2.07 9.85
C ALA A 559 -0.79 -1.23 10.93
N TYR A 560 0.40 -0.66 10.63
CA TYR A 560 1.08 0.25 11.55
C TYR A 560 0.17 1.43 11.90
N LEU A 561 -0.36 2.11 10.88
CA LEU A 561 -1.23 3.28 11.06
C LEU A 561 -2.54 2.94 11.79
N LEU A 562 -3.13 1.79 11.46
CA LEU A 562 -4.38 1.35 12.06
C LEU A 562 -4.21 0.96 13.54
N TYR A 563 -3.10 0.32 13.90
CA TYR A 563 -2.75 0.10 15.29
C TYR A 563 -2.35 1.39 16.02
N THR A 564 -1.71 2.36 15.35
CA THR A 564 -1.51 3.70 15.92
C THR A 564 -2.84 4.32 16.32
N ILE A 565 -3.85 4.29 15.45
CA ILE A 565 -5.19 4.82 15.73
C ILE A 565 -5.85 4.06 16.88
N THR A 566 -5.76 2.73 16.88
CA THR A 566 -6.33 1.87 17.92
C THR A 566 -5.73 2.20 19.29
N MET A 567 -4.41 2.26 19.38
CA MET A 567 -3.68 2.57 20.60
C MET A 567 -3.96 4.00 21.09
N LEU A 568 -4.03 4.96 20.17
CA LEU A 568 -4.34 6.34 20.47
C LEU A 568 -5.73 6.50 21.07
N ILE A 569 -6.75 5.93 20.43
CA ILE A 569 -8.14 6.03 20.90
C ILE A 569 -8.30 5.34 22.26
N GLY A 570 -7.75 4.14 22.43
CA GLY A 570 -7.81 3.43 23.70
C GLY A 570 -7.11 4.19 24.84
N THR A 571 -5.93 4.76 24.57
CA THR A 571 -5.22 5.60 25.56
C THR A 571 -6.03 6.83 25.95
N ILE A 572 -6.69 7.50 24.98
CA ILE A 572 -7.57 8.63 25.25
C ILE A 572 -8.77 8.22 26.11
N ALA A 573 -9.36 7.04 25.85
CA ALA A 573 -10.46 6.52 26.65
C ALA A 573 -10.05 6.28 28.11
N VAL A 574 -8.88 5.69 28.35
CA VAL A 574 -8.32 5.53 29.71
C VAL A 574 -8.08 6.87 30.38
N ALA A 575 -7.42 7.81 29.69
CA ALA A 575 -7.11 9.12 30.25
C ALA A 575 -8.38 9.91 30.65
N LYS A 576 -9.45 9.81 29.83
CA LYS A 576 -10.75 10.40 30.16
C LYS A 576 -11.32 9.77 31.43
N LYS A 577 -11.25 8.44 31.56
CA LYS A 577 -11.76 7.71 32.72
C LYS A 577 -11.03 8.08 34.02
N LEU A 578 -9.71 8.13 33.98
CA LEU A 578 -8.89 8.53 35.14
C LEU A 578 -9.21 9.96 35.58
N ARG A 579 -9.41 10.88 34.63
CA ARG A 579 -9.78 12.26 34.95
C ARG A 579 -11.16 12.35 35.62
N GLU A 580 -12.14 11.58 35.14
CA GLU A 580 -13.47 11.52 35.77
C GLU A 580 -13.34 11.01 37.22
N SER A 581 -12.57 9.94 37.45
CA SER A 581 -12.35 9.38 38.80
C SER A 581 -11.67 10.36 39.76
N ILE A 582 -10.66 11.11 39.29
CA ILE A 582 -9.94 12.10 40.11
C ILE A 582 -10.87 13.25 40.52
N ILE A 583 -11.71 13.75 39.60
CA ILE A 583 -12.66 14.82 39.92
C ILE A 583 -13.66 14.35 40.99
N THR A 584 -14.20 13.13 40.85
CA THR A 584 -15.09 12.56 41.88
C THR A 584 -14.42 12.33 43.23
N LEU A 585 -13.09 12.19 43.30
CA LEU A 585 -12.35 12.04 44.56
C LEU A 585 -12.02 13.39 45.21
N THR A 586 -11.97 14.48 44.43
CA THR A 586 -11.75 15.84 44.95
C THR A 586 -13.04 16.55 45.35
N ASP A 587 -14.19 16.05 44.90
CA ASP A 587 -15.53 16.56 45.23
C ASP A 587 -16.18 15.83 46.43
N VAL A 588 -15.46 14.88 47.05
CA VAL A 588 -15.79 14.18 48.31
C VAL A 588 -14.79 14.63 49.37
#